data_AF-A0A925F975-F1
#
_entry.id   AF-A0A925F975-F1
#
_cell.length_a   1.000
_cell.length_b   1.000
_cell.length_c   1.000
_cell.angle_alpha   90.00
_cell.angle_beta   90.00
_cell.angle_gamma   90.00
#
_symmetry.space_group_name_H-M   'P 1'
#
loop_
_entity.id
_entity.type
_entity.pdbx_description
1 polymer ?
#
loop_
_entity_poly.entity_id
_entity_poly.type
_entity_poly.pdbx_seq_one_letter_code
_entity_poly.pdbx_strand_id
1 'polypeptide(L)'
;MLHSHLPYVLNHGRWPHGSDWLCEAAVETYLPLVEALRDLEAANVAAPVTIGFTPVLANMLDHPTFAVELEAWIDARFADAREAMRAMRGTPDEGLIPLVRFWQSRLRRLQALLHEIGGDLTGQFRAMQERERLEITSSAATHALLPLLARDESVRLQLIVGRSEHRRIFGRDPEGCWLPECAYRAAGPWAPWPGASHA
;
A
#
# COMPACT_ATOMS: atom_id res chain seq x y z
N MET A 1 6.45 13.72 -2.04
CA MET A 1 5.43 12.79 -2.56
C MET A 1 5.86 11.38 -2.19
N LEU A 2 4.97 10.59 -1.58
CA LEU A 2 5.20 9.19 -1.23
C LEU A 2 4.50 8.30 -2.27
N HIS A 3 5.22 7.38 -2.91
CA HIS A 3 4.64 6.49 -3.91
C HIS A 3 4.40 5.10 -3.31
N SER A 4 3.13 4.70 -3.21
CA SER A 4 2.68 3.44 -2.64
C SER A 4 2.27 2.47 -3.74
N HIS A 5 3.03 1.38 -3.85
CA HIS A 5 2.82 0.36 -4.87
C HIS A 5 3.18 -1.04 -4.36
N LEU A 6 2.33 -2.00 -4.72
CA LEU A 6 2.65 -3.43 -4.79
C LEU A 6 1.97 -4.00 -6.05
N PRO A 7 2.56 -5.01 -6.71
CA PRO A 7 1.88 -5.74 -7.76
C PRO A 7 0.70 -6.54 -7.20
N TYR A 8 -0.18 -7.05 -8.07
CA TYR A 8 -1.32 -7.83 -7.61
C TYR A 8 -0.88 -9.17 -7.01
N VAL A 9 -0.99 -9.30 -5.68
CA VAL A 9 -0.53 -10.49 -4.92
C VAL A 9 -1.66 -11.28 -4.26
N LEU A 10 -2.84 -10.69 -4.09
CA LEU A 10 -3.97 -11.40 -3.48
C LEU A 10 -4.33 -12.64 -4.29
N ASN A 11 -4.51 -13.78 -3.61
CA ASN A 11 -4.81 -15.09 -4.19
C ASN A 11 -3.72 -15.66 -5.12
N HIS A 12 -2.49 -15.13 -5.11
CA HIS A 12 -1.37 -15.58 -5.96
C HIS A 12 -0.20 -16.17 -5.16
N GLY A 13 -0.51 -16.83 -4.05
CA GLY A 13 0.47 -17.32 -3.08
C GLY A 13 0.58 -16.39 -1.88
N ARG A 14 1.21 -16.90 -0.82
CA ARG A 14 1.32 -16.22 0.47
C ARG A 14 2.75 -15.83 0.80
N TRP A 15 3.65 -16.80 0.84
CA TRP A 15 5.07 -16.64 1.19
C TRP A 15 5.95 -17.47 0.23
N PRO A 16 7.17 -17.01 -0.14
CA PRO A 16 7.85 -15.77 0.27
C PRO A 16 7.45 -14.51 -0.51
N HIS A 17 6.69 -14.68 -1.59
CA HIS A 17 6.20 -13.60 -2.45
C HIS A 17 4.70 -13.80 -2.62
N GLY A 18 3.89 -12.86 -2.15
CA GLY A 18 2.45 -13.05 -2.08
C GLY A 18 1.75 -12.08 -1.13
N SER A 19 0.61 -12.49 -0.59
CA SER A 19 -0.19 -11.66 0.32
C SER A 19 0.55 -11.20 1.58
N ASP A 20 1.60 -11.90 2.02
CA ASP A 20 2.41 -11.46 3.16
C ASP A 20 3.04 -10.08 2.91
N TRP A 21 3.46 -9.75 1.68
CA TRP A 21 3.98 -8.41 1.35
C TRP A 21 2.95 -7.30 1.56
N LEU A 22 1.68 -7.59 1.25
CA LEU A 22 0.59 -6.64 1.44
C LEU A 22 0.29 -6.44 2.94
N CYS A 23 0.32 -7.53 3.72
CA CYS A 23 0.15 -7.48 5.17
C CYS A 23 1.30 -6.72 5.86
N GLU A 24 2.54 -7.01 5.47
CA GLU A 24 3.74 -6.30 5.93
C GLU A 24 3.64 -4.80 5.62
N ALA A 25 3.30 -4.42 4.38
CA ALA A 25 3.13 -3.03 4.00
C ALA A 25 2.02 -2.33 4.82
N ALA A 26 0.92 -3.03 5.09
CA ALA A 26 -0.17 -2.50 5.92
C ALA A 26 0.27 -2.23 7.36
N VAL A 27 0.96 -3.18 7.99
CA VAL A 27 1.36 -3.10 9.40
C VAL A 27 2.58 -2.21 9.60
N GLU A 28 3.55 -2.25 8.71
CA GLU A 28 4.84 -1.59 8.90
C GLU A 28 4.93 -0.24 8.20
N THR A 29 4.01 0.07 7.26
CA THR A 29 3.99 1.34 6.54
C THR A 29 2.67 2.09 6.69
N TYR A 30 1.54 1.53 6.26
CA TYR A 30 0.29 2.30 6.15
C TYR A 30 -0.35 2.62 7.51
N LEU A 31 -0.45 1.66 8.43
CA LEU A 31 -0.97 1.93 9.78
C LEU A 31 -0.07 2.91 10.56
N PRO A 32 1.26 2.78 10.58
CA PRO A 32 2.15 3.79 11.17
C PRO A 32 2.00 5.17 10.53
N LEU A 33 1.79 5.24 9.22
CA LEU A 33 1.55 6.51 8.53
C LEU A 33 0.22 7.13 8.95
N VAL A 34 -0.84 6.33 9.11
CA VAL A 34 -2.12 6.81 9.65
C VAL A 34 -1.95 7.37 11.07
N GLU A 35 -1.22 6.69 11.96
CA GLU A 35 -0.91 7.22 13.30
C GLU A 35 -0.21 8.59 13.22
N ALA A 36 0.88 8.67 12.45
CA ALA A 36 1.66 9.90 12.32
C ALA A 36 0.83 11.07 11.76
N LEU A 37 -0.03 10.81 10.76
CA LEU A 37 -0.90 11.84 10.18
C LEU A 37 -1.99 12.28 11.17
N ARG A 38 -2.53 11.36 11.96
CA ARG A 38 -3.50 11.68 13.03
C ARG A 38 -2.85 12.50 14.14
N ASP A 39 -1.62 12.18 14.53
CA ASP A 39 -0.88 12.93 15.55
C ASP A 39 -0.62 14.37 15.09
N LEU A 40 -0.22 14.55 13.82
CA LEU A 40 -0.03 15.88 13.23
C LEU A 40 -1.35 16.67 13.15
N GLU A 41 -2.44 16.02 12.76
CA GLU A 41 -3.77 16.63 12.75
C GLU A 41 -4.23 17.04 14.17
N ALA A 42 -4.06 16.17 15.17
CA ALA A 42 -4.42 16.44 16.56
C ALA A 42 -3.58 17.57 17.17
N ALA A 43 -2.30 17.68 16.79
CA ALA A 43 -1.42 18.77 17.18
C ALA A 43 -1.66 20.06 16.38
N ASN A 44 -2.62 20.07 15.45
CA ASN A 44 -2.92 21.17 14.54
C ASN A 44 -1.69 21.66 13.75
N VAL A 45 -0.80 20.71 13.38
CA VAL A 45 0.39 20.98 12.57
C VAL A 45 0.01 20.86 11.10
N ALA A 46 0.26 21.92 10.32
CA ALA A 46 0.11 21.86 8.88
C ALA A 46 1.22 20.98 8.27
N ALA A 47 0.85 19.83 7.73
CA ALA A 47 1.76 18.86 7.14
C ALA A 47 1.25 18.41 5.75
N PRO A 48 1.32 19.29 4.73
CA PRO A 48 0.84 18.94 3.41
C PRO A 48 1.71 17.82 2.83
N VAL A 49 1.09 16.66 2.59
CA VAL A 49 1.73 15.50 2.00
C VAL A 49 0.92 15.01 0.81
N THR A 50 1.61 14.71 -0.29
CA THR A 50 1.04 14.02 -1.44
C THR A 50 1.41 12.53 -1.35
N ILE A 51 0.42 11.66 -1.40
CA ILE A 51 0.59 10.20 -1.41
C ILE A 51 -0.03 9.64 -2.68
N GLY A 52 0.75 8.92 -3.48
CA GLY A 52 0.26 8.20 -4.64
C GLY A 52 -0.09 6.77 -4.27
N PHE A 53 -1.33 6.35 -4.50
CA PHE A 53 -1.68 4.93 -4.48
C PHE A 53 -1.84 4.44 -5.90
N THR A 54 -1.06 3.41 -6.26
CA THR A 54 -1.33 2.71 -7.51
C THR A 54 -2.72 2.06 -7.44
N PRO A 55 -3.50 2.09 -8.54
CA PRO A 55 -4.85 1.51 -8.56
C PRO A 55 -4.89 0.03 -8.19
N VAL A 56 -3.88 -0.74 -8.62
CA VAL A 56 -3.71 -2.15 -8.25
C VAL A 56 -3.54 -2.34 -6.74
N LEU A 57 -2.75 -1.50 -6.07
CA LEU A 57 -2.59 -1.55 -4.62
C LEU A 57 -3.89 -1.15 -3.90
N ALA A 58 -4.48 -0.02 -4.30
CA ALA A 58 -5.71 0.48 -3.67
C ALA A 58 -6.84 -0.56 -3.76
N ASN A 59 -6.98 -1.24 -4.91
CA ASN A 59 -7.94 -2.32 -5.07
C ASN A 59 -7.67 -3.51 -4.13
N MET A 60 -6.41 -3.88 -3.90
CA MET A 60 -6.10 -4.94 -2.95
C MET A 60 -6.39 -4.54 -1.50
N LEU A 61 -6.11 -3.29 -1.12
CA LEU A 61 -6.40 -2.78 0.22
C LEU A 61 -7.91 -2.66 0.50
N ASP A 62 -8.72 -2.40 -0.53
CA ASP A 62 -10.19 -2.33 -0.49
C ASP A 62 -10.85 -3.73 -0.56
N HIS A 63 -10.09 -4.79 -0.84
CA HIS A 63 -10.65 -6.11 -1.09
C HIS A 63 -10.99 -6.88 0.21
N PRO A 64 -12.17 -7.53 0.33
CA PRO A 64 -12.55 -8.25 1.55
C PRO A 64 -11.57 -9.36 1.99
N THR A 65 -10.98 -10.07 1.03
CA THR A 65 -9.95 -11.09 1.32
C THR A 65 -8.74 -10.52 2.04
N PHE A 66 -8.34 -9.27 1.75
CA PHE A 66 -7.19 -8.66 2.40
C PHE A 66 -7.41 -8.50 3.91
N ALA A 67 -8.61 -8.08 4.34
CA ALA A 67 -8.92 -7.96 5.76
C ALA A 67 -8.78 -9.30 6.50
N VAL A 68 -9.24 -10.40 5.88
CA VAL A 68 -9.13 -11.75 6.45
C VAL A 68 -7.67 -12.20 6.52
N GLU A 69 -6.89 -11.98 5.45
CA GLU A 69 -5.46 -12.33 5.41
C GLU A 69 -4.65 -11.52 6.43
N LEU A 70 -4.96 -10.23 6.60
CA LEU A 70 -4.28 -9.34 7.53
C LEU A 70 -4.49 -9.77 8.98
N GLU A 71 -5.73 -10.08 9.39
CA GLU A 71 -6.01 -10.58 10.74
C GLU A 71 -5.27 -11.89 11.00
N ALA A 72 -5.35 -12.85 10.07
CA ALA A 72 -4.65 -14.12 10.18
C ALA A 72 -3.11 -13.94 10.25
N TRP A 73 -2.57 -12.97 9.50
CA TRP A 73 -1.16 -12.63 9.53
C TRP A 73 -0.75 -12.04 10.89
N ILE A 74 -1.54 -11.11 11.45
CA ILE A 74 -1.28 -10.50 12.76
C ILE A 74 -1.31 -11.56 13.87
N ASP A 75 -2.30 -12.46 13.85
CA ASP A 75 -2.41 -13.55 14.83
C ASP A 75 -1.21 -14.50 14.79
N ALA A 76 -0.71 -14.81 13.59
CA ALA A 76 0.51 -15.59 13.40
C ALA A 76 1.72 -14.87 14.01
N ARG A 77 1.88 -13.55 13.78
CA ARG A 77 2.97 -12.77 14.41
C ARG A 77 2.90 -12.74 15.93
N PHE A 78 1.70 -12.71 16.51
CA PHE A 78 1.56 -12.86 17.96
C PHE A 78 1.94 -14.25 18.45
N ALA A 79 1.67 -15.31 17.68
CA ALA A 79 2.11 -16.66 18.00
C ALA A 79 3.64 -16.76 17.97
N ASP A 80 4.27 -16.26 16.91
CA ASP A 80 5.72 -16.24 16.76
C ASP A 80 6.40 -15.48 17.91
N ALA A 81 5.87 -14.32 18.30
CA ALA A 81 6.42 -13.55 19.42
C ALA A 81 6.33 -14.32 20.75
N ARG A 82 5.23 -15.06 20.99
CA ARG A 82 5.08 -15.92 22.18
C ARG A 82 6.06 -17.09 22.16
N GLU A 83 6.24 -17.72 21.01
CA GLU A 83 7.18 -18.82 20.84
C GLU A 83 8.63 -18.36 21.00
N ALA A 84 9.02 -17.26 20.34
CA ALA A 84 10.35 -16.67 20.45
C ALA A 84 10.73 -16.38 21.91
N MET A 85 9.83 -15.73 22.67
CA MET A 85 10.09 -15.48 24.10
C MET A 85 10.20 -16.75 24.95
N ARG A 86 9.55 -17.86 24.57
CA ARG A 86 9.71 -19.14 25.27
C ARG A 86 11.04 -19.80 24.91
N ALA A 87 11.40 -19.80 23.63
CA ALA A 87 12.63 -20.40 23.11
C ALA A 87 13.90 -19.69 23.60
N MET A 88 13.84 -18.38 23.87
CA MET A 88 14.98 -17.57 24.35
C MET A 88 15.26 -17.71 25.86
N ARG A 89 14.33 -18.25 26.65
CA ARG A 89 14.54 -18.36 28.11
C ARG A 89 15.62 -19.37 28.43
N GLY A 90 16.60 -18.99 29.25
CA GLY A 90 17.74 -19.83 29.61
C GLY A 90 18.76 -20.01 28.47
N THR A 91 18.64 -19.26 27.37
CA THR A 91 19.64 -19.22 26.29
C THR A 91 20.43 -17.91 26.35
N PRO A 92 21.57 -17.79 25.64
CA PRO A 92 22.29 -16.52 25.52
C PRO A 92 21.44 -15.35 24.99
N ASP A 93 20.35 -15.66 24.28
CA ASP A 93 19.44 -14.69 23.68
C ASP A 93 18.34 -14.20 24.65
N GLU A 94 18.33 -14.64 25.91
CA GLU A 94 17.32 -14.21 26.90
C GLU A 94 17.25 -12.68 27.03
N GLY A 95 18.38 -12.00 26.86
CA GLY A 95 18.48 -10.54 26.85
C GLY A 95 17.69 -9.85 25.72
N LEU A 96 17.25 -10.58 24.69
CA LEU A 96 16.42 -10.07 23.59
C LEU A 96 14.92 -10.11 23.88
N ILE A 97 14.47 -10.76 24.96
CA ILE A 97 13.05 -10.82 25.33
C ILE A 97 12.40 -9.42 25.44
N PRO A 98 13.04 -8.38 26.00
CA PRO A 98 12.49 -7.03 26.01
C PRO A 98 12.23 -6.47 24.60
N LEU A 99 13.06 -6.79 23.61
CA LEU A 99 12.86 -6.39 22.21
C LEU A 99 11.63 -7.07 21.61
N VAL A 100 11.44 -8.36 21.88
CA VAL A 100 10.23 -9.08 21.44
C VAL A 100 8.97 -8.47 22.06
N ARG A 101 9.02 -8.09 23.35
CA ARG A 101 7.91 -7.40 24.04
C ARG A 101 7.62 -6.03 23.44
N PHE A 102 8.66 -5.28 23.04
CA PHE A 102 8.49 -4.00 22.35
C PHE A 102 7.70 -4.18 21.05
N TRP A 103 8.12 -5.10 20.18
CA TRP A 103 7.44 -5.37 18.91
C TRP A 103 6.03 -5.92 19.10
N GLN A 104 5.82 -6.81 20.07
CA GLN A 104 4.49 -7.30 20.41
C GLN A 104 3.56 -6.16 20.85
N SER A 105 4.07 -5.20 21.64
CA SER A 105 3.31 -4.04 22.09
C SER A 105 3.01 -3.09 20.93
N ARG A 106 3.97 -2.91 20.01
CA ARG A 106 3.79 -2.12 18.78
C ARG A 106 2.70 -2.71 17.90
N LEU A 107 2.78 -4.01 17.60
CA LEU A 107 1.80 -4.73 16.79
C LEU A 107 0.40 -4.66 17.40
N ARG A 108 0.28 -4.79 18.73
CA ARG A 108 -1.01 -4.67 19.43
C ARG A 108 -1.65 -3.28 19.29
N ARG A 109 -0.85 -2.21 19.32
CA ARG A 109 -1.35 -0.85 19.07
C ARG A 109 -1.84 -0.70 17.63
N LEU A 110 -1.10 -1.23 16.67
CA LEU A 110 -1.47 -1.17 15.25
C LEU A 110 -2.72 -2.01 14.94
N GLN A 111 -2.87 -3.18 15.56
CA GLN A 111 -4.09 -3.97 15.46
C GLN A 111 -5.29 -3.23 16.07
N ALA A 112 -5.11 -2.60 17.23
CA ALA A 112 -6.17 -1.76 17.81
C ALA A 112 -6.57 -0.60 16.88
N LEU A 113 -5.60 0.07 16.25
CA LEU A 113 -5.89 1.08 15.23
C LEU A 113 -6.64 0.49 14.03
N LEU A 114 -6.21 -0.67 13.51
CA LEU A 114 -6.89 -1.36 12.42
C LEU A 114 -8.36 -1.63 12.75
N HIS A 115 -8.64 -2.08 13.97
CA HIS A 115 -10.01 -2.32 14.45
C HIS A 115 -10.80 -1.02 14.63
N GLU A 116 -10.16 0.03 15.15
CA GLU A 116 -10.77 1.36 15.32
C GLU A 116 -11.24 1.93 13.98
N ILE A 117 -10.49 1.68 12.91
CA ILE A 117 -10.82 2.14 11.55
C ILE A 117 -11.72 1.16 10.78
N GLY A 118 -12.19 0.10 11.44
CA GLY A 118 -13.05 -0.93 10.83
C GLY A 118 -12.37 -1.74 9.72
N GLY A 119 -11.04 -1.82 9.73
CA GLY A 119 -10.26 -2.44 8.66
C GLY A 119 -10.14 -1.63 7.37
N ASP A 120 -10.77 -0.45 7.28
CA ASP A 120 -10.84 0.34 6.05
C ASP A 120 -9.68 1.35 5.95
N LEU A 121 -8.49 0.86 5.58
CA LEU A 121 -7.31 1.70 5.36
C LEU A 121 -7.54 2.77 4.28
N THR A 122 -8.16 2.40 3.16
CA THR A 122 -8.37 3.33 2.05
C THR A 122 -9.35 4.44 2.41
N GLY A 123 -10.40 4.13 3.18
CA GLY A 123 -11.35 5.09 3.71
C GLY A 123 -10.73 6.05 4.72
N GLN A 124 -9.73 5.63 5.50
CA GLN A 124 -9.00 6.54 6.38
C GLN A 124 -8.22 7.60 5.59
N PHE A 125 -7.46 7.18 4.57
CA PHE A 125 -6.76 8.13 3.70
C PHE A 125 -7.75 9.03 2.96
N ARG A 126 -8.86 8.47 2.45
CA ARG A 126 -9.95 9.26 1.83
C ARG A 126 -10.45 10.36 2.77
N ALA A 127 -10.79 10.00 4.01
CA ALA A 127 -11.32 10.95 4.99
C ALA A 127 -10.32 12.05 5.35
N MET A 128 -9.02 11.75 5.40
CA MET A 128 -7.97 12.76 5.58
C MET A 128 -7.86 13.70 4.37
N GLN A 129 -8.00 13.17 3.15
CA GLN A 129 -8.02 13.97 1.94
C GLN A 129 -9.26 14.87 1.86
N GLU A 130 -10.43 14.40 2.31
CA GLU A 130 -11.67 15.21 2.40
C GLU A 130 -11.54 16.38 3.38
N ARG A 131 -10.70 16.22 4.41
CA ARG A 131 -10.34 17.29 5.37
C ARG A 131 -9.13 18.13 4.92
N GLU A 132 -8.69 17.97 3.67
CA GLU A 132 -7.56 18.69 3.08
C GLU A 132 -6.24 18.52 3.85
N ARG A 133 -6.08 17.40 4.57
CA ARG A 133 -4.84 17.08 5.30
C ARG A 133 -3.76 16.50 4.41
N LEU A 134 -4.18 15.83 3.34
CA LEU A 134 -3.29 15.23 2.35
C LEU A 134 -3.92 15.29 0.96
N GLU A 135 -3.08 15.14 -0.05
CA GLU A 135 -3.49 14.95 -1.44
C GLU A 135 -3.23 13.48 -1.83
N ILE A 136 -4.22 12.82 -2.45
CA ILE A 136 -4.04 11.49 -3.01
C ILE A 136 -3.92 11.58 -4.54
N THR A 137 -2.82 11.06 -5.09
CA THR A 137 -2.63 10.92 -6.54
C THR A 137 -2.86 9.49 -7.01
N SER A 138 -3.06 9.31 -8.32
CA SER A 138 -3.17 7.99 -8.95
C SER A 138 -1.91 7.63 -9.75
N SER A 139 -1.99 6.56 -10.54
CA SER A 139 -0.98 6.05 -11.46
C SER A 139 -1.68 5.25 -12.57
N ALA A 140 -0.91 4.71 -13.51
CA ALA A 140 -1.37 3.62 -14.39
C ALA A 140 -1.96 2.45 -13.57
N ALA A 141 -3.04 1.85 -14.08
CA ALA A 141 -3.82 0.78 -13.43
C ALA A 141 -2.97 -0.28 -12.72
N THR A 142 -2.01 -0.87 -13.43
CA THR A 142 -1.16 -1.94 -12.91
C THR A 142 0.30 -1.54 -12.80
N HIS A 143 0.58 -0.23 -12.73
CA HIS A 143 1.94 0.32 -12.71
C HIS A 143 2.79 -0.12 -13.93
N ALA A 144 2.15 -0.24 -15.11
CA ALA A 144 2.82 -0.65 -16.34
C ALA A 144 3.86 0.39 -16.78
N LEU A 145 5.01 -0.06 -17.28
CA LEU A 145 6.06 0.81 -17.81
C LEU A 145 5.60 1.45 -19.13
N LEU A 146 4.87 2.56 -19.02
CA LEU A 146 4.07 3.14 -20.11
C LEU A 146 4.87 3.37 -21.42
N PRO A 147 6.11 3.88 -21.41
CA PRO A 147 6.89 4.08 -22.63
C PRO A 147 7.15 2.83 -23.47
N LEU A 148 7.10 1.64 -22.85
CA LEU A 148 7.38 0.36 -23.51
C LEU A 148 6.13 -0.34 -24.03
N LEU A 149 4.93 0.18 -23.73
CA LEU A 149 3.70 -0.39 -24.27
C LEU A 149 3.63 -0.13 -25.78
N ALA A 150 3.43 -1.21 -26.53
CA ALA A 150 3.44 -1.22 -28.01
C ALA A 150 2.37 -0.35 -28.66
N ARG A 151 1.28 -0.07 -27.94
CA ARG A 151 0.08 0.56 -28.46
C ARG A 151 -0.33 1.71 -27.57
N ASP A 152 -0.71 2.83 -28.18
CA ASP A 152 -1.19 4.00 -27.46
C ASP A 152 -2.53 3.71 -26.77
N GLU A 153 -3.33 2.78 -27.30
CA GLU A 153 -4.54 2.26 -26.67
C GLU A 153 -4.24 1.61 -25.32
N SER A 154 -3.13 0.86 -25.20
CA SER A 154 -2.72 0.23 -23.94
C SER A 154 -2.29 1.27 -22.91
N VAL A 155 -1.56 2.31 -23.33
CA VAL A 155 -1.21 3.45 -22.49
C VAL A 155 -2.47 4.18 -22.01
N ARG A 156 -3.39 4.47 -22.94
CA ARG A 156 -4.65 5.16 -22.65
C ARG A 156 -5.52 4.35 -21.70
N LEU A 157 -5.65 3.04 -21.90
CA LEU A 157 -6.45 2.16 -21.04
C LEU A 157 -5.87 2.12 -19.62
N GLN A 158 -4.55 2.01 -19.46
CA GLN A 158 -3.88 2.05 -18.16
C GLN A 158 -4.20 3.34 -17.39
N LEU A 159 -4.21 4.49 -18.06
CA LEU A 159 -4.50 5.78 -17.44
C LEU A 159 -6.00 5.98 -17.15
N ILE A 160 -6.89 5.59 -18.07
CA ILE A 160 -8.35 5.70 -17.88
C ILE A 160 -8.81 4.82 -16.72
N VAL A 161 -8.37 3.55 -16.70
CA VAL A 161 -8.70 2.63 -15.61
C VAL A 161 -8.11 3.14 -14.30
N GLY A 162 -6.87 3.64 -14.31
CA GLY A 162 -6.26 4.17 -13.09
C GLY A 162 -6.97 5.40 -12.51
N ARG A 163 -7.47 6.29 -13.37
CA ARG A 163 -8.33 7.41 -12.95
C ARG A 163 -9.69 6.93 -12.43
N SER A 164 -10.31 5.98 -13.13
CA SER A 164 -11.63 5.43 -12.77
C SER A 164 -11.60 4.75 -11.39
N GLU A 165 -10.61 3.89 -11.16
CA GLU A 165 -10.47 3.17 -9.89
C GLU A 165 -10.11 4.09 -8.73
N HIS A 166 -9.27 5.10 -8.97
CA HIS A 166 -9.01 6.14 -7.97
C HIS A 166 -10.32 6.83 -7.56
N ARG A 167 -11.17 7.24 -8.52
CA ARG A 167 -12.47 7.83 -8.21
C ARG A 167 -13.37 6.87 -7.43
N ARG A 168 -13.42 5.60 -7.82
CA ARG A 168 -14.25 4.57 -7.17
C ARG A 168 -13.90 4.43 -5.68
N ILE A 169 -12.61 4.41 -5.35
CA ILE A 169 -12.11 4.14 -3.99
C ILE A 169 -12.06 5.43 -3.15
N PHE A 170 -11.48 6.50 -3.69
CA PHE A 170 -11.21 7.76 -2.97
C PHE A 170 -12.26 8.86 -3.20
N GLY A 171 -13.31 8.60 -3.98
CA GLY A 171 -14.50 9.45 -4.10
C GLY A 171 -14.40 10.66 -5.03
N ARG A 172 -13.21 10.99 -5.55
CA ARG A 172 -13.00 12.11 -6.49
C ARG A 172 -11.97 11.78 -7.57
N ASP A 173 -11.84 12.63 -8.58
CA ASP A 173 -10.74 12.47 -9.54
C ASP A 173 -9.38 12.70 -8.86
N PRO A 174 -8.31 11.99 -9.26
CA PRO A 174 -6.96 12.32 -8.84
C PRO A 174 -6.51 13.64 -9.46
N GLU A 175 -5.90 14.51 -8.65
CA GLU A 175 -5.33 15.78 -9.12
C GLU A 175 -3.95 15.59 -9.79
N GLY A 176 -3.23 14.53 -9.40
CA GLY A 176 -1.94 14.15 -9.97
C GLY A 176 -1.87 12.69 -10.42
N CYS A 177 -0.87 12.41 -11.25
CA CYS A 177 -0.54 11.06 -11.70
C CYS A 177 0.95 10.80 -11.51
N TRP A 178 1.29 9.82 -10.68
CA TRP A 178 2.63 9.25 -10.67
C TRP A 178 2.80 8.37 -11.91
N LEU A 179 3.74 8.74 -12.78
CA LEU A 179 4.10 7.88 -13.91
C LEU A 179 4.87 6.67 -13.37
N PRO A 180 4.52 5.43 -13.74
CA PRO A 180 5.26 4.25 -13.33
C PRO A 180 6.75 4.40 -13.64
N GLU A 181 7.58 4.28 -12.59
CA GLU A 181 9.04 4.50 -12.64
C GLU A 181 9.47 5.88 -13.15
N CYS A 182 8.61 6.88 -13.06
CA CYS A 182 8.77 8.19 -13.72
C CYS A 182 9.10 8.05 -15.22
N ALA A 183 8.71 6.94 -15.84
CA ALA A 183 9.10 6.60 -17.18
C ALA A 183 8.28 7.42 -18.18
N TYR A 184 8.99 8.15 -19.04
CA TYR A 184 8.40 9.10 -19.98
C TYR A 184 8.93 8.89 -21.39
N ARG A 185 8.05 9.09 -22.38
CA ARG A 185 8.36 9.10 -23.81
C ARG A 185 7.76 10.35 -24.42
N ALA A 186 8.60 11.21 -24.99
CA ALA A 186 8.14 12.36 -25.76
C ALA A 186 7.49 11.91 -27.08
N ALA A 187 6.72 12.80 -27.71
CA ALA A 187 6.20 12.57 -29.05
C ALA A 187 7.35 12.41 -30.06
N GLY A 188 7.22 11.44 -30.97
CA GLY A 188 8.20 11.19 -32.02
C GLY A 188 8.10 9.77 -32.57
N PRO A 189 8.86 9.47 -33.63
CA PRO A 189 8.96 8.11 -34.15
C PRO A 189 9.42 7.15 -33.05
N TRP A 190 8.69 6.06 -32.89
CA TRP A 190 9.01 5.04 -31.90
C TRP A 190 8.81 3.66 -32.51
N ALA A 191 9.82 2.81 -32.35
CA ALA A 191 9.74 1.41 -32.74
C ALA A 191 9.60 0.58 -31.45
N PRO A 192 8.47 -0.11 -31.23
CA PRO A 192 8.39 -1.11 -30.19
C PRO A 192 9.43 -2.23 -30.44
N TRP A 193 9.69 -3.04 -29.42
CA TRP A 193 10.61 -4.18 -29.46
C TRP A 193 10.40 -5.04 -30.74
N PRO A 194 11.46 -5.70 -31.26
CA PRO A 194 11.37 -6.47 -32.50
C PRO A 194 10.21 -7.49 -32.47
N GLY A 195 9.27 -7.38 -33.41
CA GLY A 195 8.12 -8.29 -33.53
C GLY A 195 6.84 -7.85 -32.82
N ALA A 196 6.80 -6.67 -32.18
CA ALA A 196 5.57 -6.14 -31.61
C ALA A 196 4.53 -5.79 -32.69
N SER A 197 3.27 -6.18 -32.47
CA SER A 197 2.16 -5.91 -33.37
C SER A 197 1.83 -4.41 -33.42
N HIS A 198 1.92 -3.81 -34.61
CA HIS A 198 1.64 -2.40 -34.90
C HIS A 198 0.15 -2.06 -35.10
N ALA A 199 -0.78 -2.99 -34.80
CA ALA A 199 -2.20 -2.88 -35.14
C ALA A 199 -3.11 -2.81 -33.92
#